data_AF-A0A0Q8V3X5-F1
#
_entry.id   AF-A0A0Q8V3X5-F1
#
_cell.length_a   1.000
_cell.length_b   1.000
_cell.length_c   1.000
_cell.angle_alpha   90.00
_cell.angle_beta   90.00
_cell.angle_gamma   90.00
#
_symmetry.space_group_name_H-M   'P 1'
#
loop_
_entity.id
_entity.type
_entity.pdbx_description
1 polymer ?
#
loop_
_entity_poly.entity_id
_entity_poly.type
_entity_poly.pdbx_seq_one_letter_code
_entity_poly.pdbx_strand_id
1 'polypeptide(L)'
;MNIQETAAVLAKIKIGDNREIDSKGIVLREWHQEIGHLDYQDALEAVVMHRRESTEYLQAGHIVANVARIRRQRERDERVANPRQIEPPKITLDRAEFDRLTRVALEQARAERRYTNEITGRAAL
;
A
#
# COMPACT_ATOMS: atom_id res chain seq x y z
N MET A 1 11.52 13.10 -14.54
CA MET A 1 11.66 13.12 -16.00
C MET A 1 11.95 14.53 -16.47
N ASN A 2 12.78 14.68 -17.49
CA ASN A 2 12.87 15.93 -18.25
C ASN A 2 11.75 16.02 -19.31
N ILE A 3 11.70 17.16 -20.02
CA ILE A 3 10.67 17.43 -21.02
C ILE A 3 10.76 16.49 -22.23
N GLN A 4 11.98 16.07 -22.62
CA GLN A 4 12.22 15.15 -23.73
C GLN A 4 11.74 13.74 -23.39
N GLU A 5 11.98 13.29 -22.16
CA GLU A 5 11.49 12.01 -21.65
C GLU A 5 9.96 11.99 -21.59
N THR A 6 9.34 13.10 -21.17
CA THR A 6 7.87 13.22 -21.18
C THR A 6 7.32 13.17 -22.61
N ALA A 7 8.01 13.80 -23.57
CA ALA A 7 7.64 13.69 -24.98
C ALA A 7 7.73 12.25 -25.50
N ALA A 8 8.75 11.49 -25.08
CA ALA A 8 8.87 10.08 -25.41
C ALA A 8 7.75 9.24 -24.80
N VAL A 9 7.34 9.50 -23.55
CA VAL A 9 6.18 8.86 -22.92
C VAL A 9 4.91 9.17 -23.71
N LEU A 10 4.66 10.44 -24.05
CA LEU A 10 3.50 10.83 -24.87
C LEU A 10 3.50 10.17 -26.26
N ALA A 11 4.66 10.06 -26.90
CA ALA A 11 4.79 9.36 -28.17
C ALA A 11 4.41 7.87 -28.03
N LYS A 12 4.84 7.21 -26.95
CA LYS A 12 4.42 5.83 -26.64
C LYS A 12 2.92 5.71 -26.44
N ILE A 13 2.30 6.68 -25.77
CA ILE A 13 0.85 6.72 -25.55
C ILE A 13 0.11 6.90 -26.87
N LYS A 14 0.61 7.78 -27.75
CA LYS A 14 0.03 8.06 -29.08
C LYS A 14 -0.08 6.83 -29.99
N ILE A 15 0.78 5.84 -29.80
CA ILE A 15 0.72 4.59 -30.58
C ILE A 15 -0.55 3.79 -30.23
N GLY A 16 -0.99 3.83 -28.97
CA GLY A 16 -2.15 3.06 -28.49
C GLY A 16 -3.44 3.87 -28.38
N ASP A 17 -3.35 5.14 -27.96
CA ASP A 17 -4.44 6.11 -28.08
C ASP A 17 -4.11 6.98 -29.26
N ASN A 18 -5.02 7.11 -30.24
CA ASN A 18 -4.87 8.03 -31.36
C ASN A 18 -4.95 9.51 -30.90
N ARG A 19 -4.07 9.92 -29.99
CA ARG A 19 -4.04 11.22 -29.35
C ARG A 19 -3.35 12.22 -30.26
N GLU A 20 -3.97 13.37 -30.42
CA GLU A 20 -3.32 14.51 -31.07
C GLU A 20 -2.34 15.16 -30.09
N ILE A 21 -1.09 15.28 -30.53
CA ILE A 21 -0.07 16.06 -29.83
C ILE A 21 0.06 17.32 -30.66
N ASP A 22 -0.24 18.46 -30.05
CA ASP A 22 -0.25 19.74 -30.73
C ASP A 22 1.18 20.21 -31.06
N SER A 23 1.35 20.87 -32.21
CA SER A 23 2.63 21.43 -32.62
C SER A 23 3.13 22.56 -31.71
N LYS A 24 2.23 23.17 -30.93
CA LYS A 24 2.55 24.21 -29.95
C LYS A 24 3.02 23.66 -28.60
N GLY A 25 3.02 22.33 -28.43
CA GLY A 25 3.50 21.62 -27.25
C GLY A 25 2.70 21.90 -25.97
N ILE A 26 1.45 22.34 -26.07
CA ILE A 26 0.56 22.57 -24.94
C ILE A 26 0.30 21.24 -24.21
N VAL A 27 -0.04 20.18 -24.96
CA VAL A 27 -0.28 18.84 -24.39
C VAL A 27 0.97 18.32 -23.70
N LEU A 28 2.14 18.52 -24.32
CA LEU A 28 3.42 18.13 -23.73
C LEU A 28 3.70 18.85 -22.40
N ARG A 29 3.49 20.17 -22.36
CA ARG A 29 3.72 20.95 -21.13
C ARG A 29 2.76 20.55 -20.02
N GLU A 30 1.49 20.34 -20.33
CA GLU A 30 0.49 19.89 -19.35
C GLU A 30 0.89 18.54 -18.75
N TRP A 31 1.20 17.57 -19.61
CA TRP A 31 1.65 16.26 -19.17
C TRP A 31 2.94 16.33 -18.34
N HIS A 32 3.88 17.19 -18.73
CA HIS A 32 5.11 17.35 -17.96
C HIS A 32 4.85 17.96 -16.57
N GLN A 33 3.86 18.85 -16.43
CA GLN A 33 3.48 19.35 -15.11
C GLN A 33 2.89 18.23 -14.24
N GLU A 34 2.07 17.35 -14.82
CA GLU A 34 1.43 16.27 -14.11
C GLU A 34 2.39 15.11 -13.77
N ILE A 35 3.20 14.63 -14.72
CA ILE A 35 4.01 13.41 -14.58
C ILE A 35 5.52 13.65 -14.62
N GLY A 36 5.98 14.89 -14.85
CA GLY A 36 7.41 15.21 -14.97
C GLY A 36 8.21 14.91 -13.70
N HIS A 37 7.56 14.82 -12.53
CA HIS A 37 8.20 14.43 -11.28
C HIS A 37 8.47 12.91 -11.17
N LEU A 38 7.94 12.08 -12.07
CA LEU A 38 8.14 10.63 -12.07
C LEU A 38 9.49 10.24 -12.70
N ASP A 39 9.93 9.01 -12.44
CA ASP A 39 11.06 8.42 -13.16
C ASP A 39 10.63 7.99 -14.57
N TYR A 40 11.54 8.09 -15.54
CA TYR A 40 11.25 7.78 -16.94
C TYR A 40 10.86 6.32 -17.17
N GLN A 41 11.60 5.39 -16.58
CA GLN A 41 11.36 3.96 -16.75
C GLN A 41 10.05 3.55 -16.08
N ASP A 42 9.79 4.07 -14.88
CA ASP A 42 8.54 3.85 -14.17
C ASP A 42 7.33 4.34 -14.99
N ALA A 43 7.43 5.52 -15.60
CA ALA A 43 6.34 6.07 -16.40
C ALA A 43 6.05 5.21 -17.65
N LEU A 44 7.08 4.71 -18.33
CA LEU A 44 6.90 3.79 -19.46
C LEU A 44 6.25 2.47 -19.04
N GLU A 45 6.71 1.89 -17.93
CA GLU A 45 6.15 0.65 -17.39
C GLU A 45 4.68 0.86 -16.99
N ALA A 46 4.35 2.01 -16.39
CA ALA A 46 2.98 2.38 -16.03
C ALA A 46 2.05 2.51 -17.25
N VAL A 47 2.54 3.02 -18.39
CA VAL A 47 1.78 3.02 -19.65
C VAL A 47 1.51 1.60 -20.14
N VAL A 48 2.51 0.72 -20.09
CA VAL A 48 2.36 -0.69 -20.49
C VAL A 48 1.40 -1.42 -19.56
N MET A 49 1.51 -1.20 -18.25
CA MET A 49 0.61 -1.76 -17.24
C MET A 49 -0.85 -1.37 -17.52
N HIS A 50 -1.11 -0.08 -17.74
CA HIS A 50 -2.47 0.38 -18.06
C HIS A 50 -3.04 -0.31 -19.29
N ARG A 51 -2.26 -0.43 -20.38
CA ARG A 51 -2.69 -1.08 -21.62
C ARG A 51 -2.97 -2.57 -21.48
N ARG A 52 -2.35 -3.23 -20.50
CA ARG A 52 -2.58 -4.65 -20.20
C ARG A 52 -3.81 -4.86 -19.34
N GLU A 53 -4.06 -3.94 -18.41
CA GLU A 53 -5.08 -4.09 -17.37
C GLU A 53 -6.39 -3.37 -17.69
N SER A 54 -6.38 -2.40 -18.60
CA SER A 54 -7.54 -1.56 -18.92
C SER A 54 -7.61 -1.20 -20.40
N THR A 55 -8.85 -1.01 -20.88
CA THR A 55 -9.18 -0.50 -22.21
C THR A 55 -9.59 0.98 -22.18
N GLU A 56 -9.65 1.59 -20.99
CA GLU A 56 -10.05 2.98 -20.83
C GLU A 56 -8.99 3.93 -21.41
N TYR A 57 -9.47 5.11 -21.82
CA TYR A 57 -8.61 6.18 -22.30
C TYR A 57 -7.57 6.55 -21.23
N LEU A 58 -6.29 6.56 -21.61
CA LEU A 58 -5.23 6.75 -20.64
C LEU A 58 -5.14 8.23 -20.22
N GLN A 59 -5.23 8.50 -18.92
CA GLN A 59 -5.02 9.84 -18.36
C GLN A 59 -3.70 9.87 -17.58
N ALA A 60 -3.12 11.06 -17.39
CA ALA A 60 -1.87 11.20 -16.64
C ALA A 60 -2.03 10.72 -15.18
N GLY A 61 -3.20 10.93 -14.57
CA GLY A 61 -3.53 10.35 -13.26
C GLY A 61 -3.42 8.82 -13.18
N HIS A 62 -3.72 8.10 -14.26
CA HIS A 62 -3.55 6.63 -14.31
C HIS A 62 -2.06 6.25 -14.26
N ILE A 63 -1.18 7.03 -14.89
CA ILE A 63 0.26 6.80 -14.85
C ILE A 63 0.77 7.00 -13.42
N VAL A 64 0.39 8.09 -12.76
CA VAL A 64 0.77 8.36 -11.36
C VAL A 64 0.33 7.20 -10.46
N ALA A 65 -0.92 6.75 -10.58
CA ALA A 65 -1.46 5.63 -9.81
C ALA A 65 -0.69 4.31 -10.07
N ASN A 66 -0.40 4.02 -11.34
CA ASN A 66 0.33 2.80 -11.71
C ASN A 66 1.80 2.84 -11.28
N VAL A 67 2.48 3.99 -11.39
CA VAL A 67 3.85 4.13 -10.84
C VAL A 67 3.87 3.88 -9.33
N ALA A 68 2.89 4.40 -8.59
CA ALA A 68 2.76 4.12 -7.16
C ALA A 68 2.51 2.63 -6.86
N ARG A 69 1.82 1.90 -7.74
CA ARG A 69 1.65 0.43 -7.63
C ARG A 69 2.96 -0.30 -7.93
N ILE A 70 3.64 0.06 -9.00
CA ILE A 70 4.92 -0.53 -9.42
C ILE A 70 5.96 -0.39 -8.32
N ARG A 71 6.12 0.81 -7.74
CA ARG A 71 7.08 1.06 -6.65
C ARG A 71 6.77 0.23 -5.41
N ARG A 72 5.50 0.18 -4.99
CA ARG A 72 5.07 -0.66 -3.85
C ARG A 72 5.34 -2.14 -4.10
N GLN A 73 5.14 -2.61 -5.33
CA GLN A 73 5.43 -3.99 -5.71
C GLN A 73 6.93 -4.27 -5.62
N ARG A 74 7.78 -3.40 -6.18
CA ARG A 74 9.25 -3.53 -6.09
C ARG A 74 9.73 -3.49 -4.64
N GLU A 75 9.27 -2.56 -3.82
CA GLU A 75 9.61 -2.51 -2.39
C GLU A 75 9.16 -3.77 -1.64
N ARG A 76 8.02 -4.35 -2.01
CA ARG A 76 7.56 -5.62 -1.45
C ARG A 76 8.49 -6.76 -1.85
N ASP A 77 8.85 -6.84 -3.13
CA ASP A 77 9.70 -7.89 -3.66
C ASP A 77 11.13 -7.79 -3.11
N GLU A 78 11.65 -6.57 -2.94
CA GLU A 78 12.92 -6.30 -2.26
C GLU A 78 12.89 -6.73 -0.80
N ARG A 79 11.80 -6.49 -0.06
CA ARG A 79 11.64 -6.96 1.33
C ARG A 79 11.58 -8.48 1.43
N VAL A 80 11.00 -9.15 0.44
CA VAL A 80 10.93 -10.61 0.39
C VAL A 80 12.29 -11.20 0.00
N ALA A 81 12.98 -10.60 -0.97
CA ALA A 81 14.28 -11.06 -1.44
C ALA A 81 15.41 -10.77 -0.45
N ASN A 82 15.34 -9.63 0.24
CA ASN A 82 16.24 -9.23 1.31
C ASN A 82 15.45 -9.11 2.62
N PRO A 83 15.08 -10.23 3.25
CA PRO A 83 14.43 -10.18 4.54
C PRO A 83 15.38 -9.45 5.48
N ARG A 84 14.93 -8.31 6.02
CA ARG A 84 15.70 -7.58 7.03
C ARG A 84 16.11 -8.63 8.07
N GLN A 85 17.38 -8.66 8.43
CA GLN A 85 17.89 -9.42 9.59
C GLN A 85 17.39 -8.75 10.88
N ILE A 86 16.08 -8.63 11.02
CA ILE A 86 15.45 -8.36 12.30
C ILE A 86 15.51 -9.71 12.98
N GLU A 87 16.41 -9.86 13.95
CA GLU A 87 16.36 -11.00 14.84
C GLU A 87 14.94 -11.09 15.40
N PRO A 88 14.25 -12.24 15.23
CA PRO A 88 12.92 -12.41 15.79
C PRO A 88 12.98 -12.04 17.27
N PRO A 89 12.03 -11.22 17.78
CA PRO A 89 12.03 -10.89 19.20
C PRO A 89 11.99 -12.20 19.98
N LYS A 90 13.00 -12.40 20.84
CA LYS A 90 13.06 -13.58 21.68
C LYS A 90 11.87 -13.54 22.63
N ILE A 91 10.88 -14.39 22.39
CA ILE A 91 9.72 -14.52 23.26
C ILE A 91 10.21 -15.12 24.58
N THR A 92 10.39 -14.29 25.61
CA THR A 92 10.79 -14.71 26.96
C THR A 92 9.60 -15.06 27.85
N LEU A 93 8.47 -15.47 27.26
CA LEU A 93 7.27 -15.79 28.01
C LEU A 93 7.53 -17.03 28.87
N ASP A 94 7.61 -16.83 30.19
CA ASP A 94 7.51 -17.93 31.15
C ASP A 94 6.06 -18.41 31.15
N ARG A 95 5.85 -19.57 30.53
CA ARG A 95 4.51 -20.15 30.40
C ARG A 95 3.91 -20.53 31.75
N ALA A 96 4.72 -21.01 32.68
CA ALA A 96 4.23 -21.44 33.99
C ALA A 96 3.79 -20.25 34.84
N GLU A 97 4.56 -19.17 34.81
CA GLU A 97 4.19 -17.92 35.48
C GLU A 97 2.93 -17.30 34.86
N PHE A 98 2.85 -17.23 33.53
CA PHE A 98 1.67 -16.73 32.83
C PHE A 98 0.40 -17.52 33.19
N ASP A 99 0.47 -18.85 33.17
CA ASP A 99 -0.67 -19.71 33.49
C ASP A 99 -1.08 -19.61 34.97
N ARG A 100 -0.11 -19.35 35.88
CA ARG A 100 -0.38 -19.08 37.30
C ARG A 100 -1.10 -17.76 37.49
N LEU A 101 -0.57 -16.67 36.91
CA LEU A 101 -1.17 -15.33 37.02
C LEU A 101 -2.57 -15.30 36.40
N THR A 102 -2.75 -16.00 35.28
CA THR A 102 -4.06 -16.12 34.62
C THR A 102 -5.09 -16.80 35.53
N ARG A 103 -4.72 -17.90 36.20
CA ARG A 103 -5.62 -18.59 37.14
C ARG A 103 -6.02 -17.69 38.31
N VAL A 104 -5.06 -16.99 38.91
CA VAL A 104 -5.32 -16.05 40.02
C VAL A 104 -6.28 -14.93 39.58
N ALA A 105 -6.03 -14.33 38.41
CA ALA A 105 -6.90 -13.28 37.88
C ALA A 105 -8.33 -13.78 37.60
N LEU A 106 -8.48 -15.01 37.07
CA LEU A 106 -9.80 -15.62 36.86
C LEU A 106 -10.54 -15.88 38.16
N GLU A 107 -9.83 -16.32 39.21
CA GLU A 107 -10.42 -16.54 40.53
C GLU A 107 -10.89 -15.23 41.17
N GLN A 108 -10.07 -14.18 41.10
CA GLN A 108 -10.43 -12.84 41.57
C GLN A 108 -11.65 -12.30 40.83
N ALA A 109 -11.67 -12.35 39.50
CA ALA A 109 -12.80 -11.89 38.70
C ALA A 109 -14.09 -12.69 38.99
N ARG A 110 -13.98 -14.00 39.27
CA ARG A 110 -15.12 -14.82 39.70
C ARG A 110 -15.63 -14.41 41.08
N ALA A 111 -14.73 -14.14 42.02
CA ALA A 111 -15.08 -13.71 43.37
C ALA A 111 -15.77 -12.32 43.36
N GLU A 112 -15.22 -11.36 42.61
CA GLU A 112 -15.80 -10.03 42.44
C GLU A 112 -17.19 -10.09 41.81
N ARG A 113 -17.38 -10.92 40.78
CA ARG A 113 -18.71 -11.14 40.17
C ARG A 113 -19.71 -11.74 41.15
N ARG A 114 -19.29 -12.73 41.97
CA ARG A 114 -20.14 -13.31 43.01
C ARG A 114 -20.54 -12.27 44.05
N TYR A 115 -19.57 -11.54 44.58
CA TYR A 115 -19.79 -10.46 45.54
C TYR A 115 -20.73 -9.37 44.98
N THR A 116 -20.51 -8.96 43.72
CA THR A 116 -21.36 -7.98 43.05
C THR A 116 -22.79 -8.49 42.87
N ASN A 117 -22.98 -9.76 42.48
CA ASN A 117 -24.29 -10.38 42.34
C ASN A 117 -25.02 -10.53 43.68
N GLU A 118 -24.29 -10.87 44.75
CA GLU A 118 -24.81 -10.97 46.12
C GLU A 118 -25.27 -9.60 46.63
N ILE A 119 -24.51 -8.52 46.35
CA ILE A 119 -24.87 -7.16 46.77
C ILE A 119 -25.99 -6.55 45.94
N THR A 120 -26.02 -6.79 44.64
CA THR A 120 -27.01 -6.19 43.73
C THR A 120 -28.30 -7.00 43.61
N GLY A 121 -28.39 -8.15 44.27
CA GLY A 121 -29.61 -8.99 44.31
C GLY A 121 -30.02 -9.57 42.95
N ARG A 122 -29.16 -9.52 41.93
CA ARG A 122 -29.40 -10.15 40.63
C ARG A 122 -28.89 -11.59 40.66
N ALA A 123 -29.71 -12.50 41.19
CA ALA A 123 -29.54 -13.92 40.93
C ALA A 123 -29.63 -14.16 39.42
N ALA A 124 -28.57 -14.74 38.84
CA ALA A 124 -28.52 -15.10 37.44
C ALA A 124 -29.68 -16.08 37.12
N LEU A 125 -30.59 -15.66 36.23
CA LEU A 125 -31.50 -16.55 35.50
C LEU A 125 -30.69 -17.33 34.45
#